data_AF-A0A0F9A8Y9-F1
#
_entry.id   AF-A0A0F9A8Y9-F1
#
_cell.length_a   1.000
_cell.length_b   1.000
_cell.length_c   1.000
_cell.angle_alpha   90.00
_cell.angle_beta   90.00
_cell.angle_gamma   90.00
#
_symmetry.space_group_name_H-M   'P 1'
#
loop_
_entity.id
_entity.type
_entity.pdbx_description
1 polymer ?
#
loop_
_entity_poly.entity_id
_entity_poly.type
_entity_poly.pdbx_seq_one_letter_code
_entity_poly.pdbx_strand_id
1 'polypeptide(L)'
;MIRLLLGDCRERISDVGIGSVDAIVTDNPYGINFMGKGWDRGSVVFSVDWWRQCYAAVKPGAHLIAFGAPRTHHRIWSAIEDAGFEIRDTLQWMFGSGFPKALDCGMAVDMELCTLSGRHFGRTLPPE
;
A
#
# COMPACT_ATOMS: atom_id res chain seq x y z
N MET A 1 24.04 -9.49 11.04
CA MET A 1 24.24 -8.04 11.13
C MET A 1 22.99 -7.36 10.60
N ILE A 2 22.49 -6.29 11.23
CA ILE A 2 21.30 -5.54 10.79
C ILE A 2 21.75 -4.12 10.44
N ARG A 3 21.30 -3.60 9.29
CA ARG A 3 21.57 -2.23 8.82
C ARG A 3 20.23 -1.52 8.60
N LEU A 4 20.10 -0.31 9.16
CA LEU A 4 18.93 0.56 8.97
C LEU A 4 19.36 1.78 8.15
N LEU A 5 18.63 2.06 7.08
CA LEU A 5 18.86 3.21 6.20
C LEU A 5 17.76 4.25 6.45
N LEU A 6 18.10 5.32 7.18
CA LEU A 6 17.17 6.42 7.40
C LEU A 6 17.17 7.36 6.19
N GLY A 7 16.00 7.56 5.58
CA GLY A 7 15.80 8.51 4.49
C GLY A 7 14.67 8.10 3.55
N ASP A 8 14.54 8.85 2.45
CA ASP A 8 13.63 8.50 1.36
C ASP A 8 14.12 7.23 0.64
N CYS A 9 13.24 6.25 0.47
CA CYS A 9 13.61 4.98 -0.17
C CYS A 9 14.11 5.15 -1.61
N ARG A 10 13.69 6.22 -2.31
CA ARG A 10 14.14 6.54 -3.67
C ARG A 10 15.61 6.95 -3.71
N GLU A 11 16.12 7.49 -2.62
CA GLU A 11 17.53 7.87 -2.50
C GLU A 11 18.35 6.72 -1.90
N ARG A 12 17.84 6.10 -0.83
CA ARG A 12 18.56 5.08 -0.05
C ARG A 12 18.74 3.76 -0.78
N ILE A 13 17.95 3.45 -1.81
CA ILE A 13 18.08 2.20 -2.58
C ILE A 13 19.48 2.05 -3.19
N SER A 14 20.13 3.16 -3.55
CA SER A 14 21.50 3.18 -4.08
C SER A 14 22.54 2.67 -3.07
N ASP A 15 22.31 2.88 -1.76
CA ASP A 15 23.23 2.48 -0.70
C ASP A 15 23.23 0.97 -0.43
N VAL A 16 22.27 0.24 -0.99
CA VAL A 16 22.12 -1.21 -0.85
C VAL A 16 23.11 -1.94 -1.76
N GLY A 17 23.41 -1.37 -2.93
CA GLY A 17 24.32 -1.94 -3.93
C GLY A 17 23.62 -2.80 -4.97
N ILE A 18 24.14 -2.77 -6.20
CA ILE A 18 23.61 -3.53 -7.35
C ILE A 18 23.85 -5.03 -7.16
N GLY A 19 22.86 -5.86 -7.47
CA GLY A 19 22.99 -7.32 -7.42
C GLY A 19 23.33 -7.87 -6.03
N SER A 20 22.93 -7.18 -4.97
CA SER A 20 23.31 -7.49 -3.59
C SER A 20 22.17 -8.10 -2.77
N VAL A 21 20.92 -7.92 -3.20
CA VAL A 21 19.71 -8.30 -2.47
C VAL A 21 19.19 -9.66 -2.93
N ASP A 22 18.94 -10.56 -1.98
CA ASP A 22 18.38 -11.90 -2.24
C ASP A 22 16.85 -11.91 -2.30
N ALA A 23 16.18 -10.97 -1.61
CA ALA A 23 14.73 -10.81 -1.65
C ALA A 23 14.29 -9.39 -1.24
N ILE A 24 13.17 -8.93 -1.80
CA ILE A 24 12.50 -7.69 -1.41
C ILE A 24 11.14 -8.03 -0.80
N VAL A 25 10.85 -7.49 0.38
CA VAL A 25 9.53 -7.52 0.99
C VAL A 25 9.16 -6.10 1.37
N THR A 26 8.08 -5.56 0.80
CA THR A 26 7.75 -4.15 0.92
C THR A 26 6.26 -3.89 1.18
N ASP A 27 5.99 -3.19 2.27
CA ASP A 27 4.68 -2.60 2.58
C ASP A 27 4.72 -1.10 2.30
N ASN A 28 4.57 -0.77 1.04
CA ASN A 28 4.69 0.58 0.51
C ASN A 28 3.37 1.36 0.60
N PRO A 29 3.36 2.70 0.44
CA PRO A 29 2.12 3.46 0.29
C PRO A 29 1.30 2.94 -0.91
N TYR A 30 -0.01 2.75 -0.74
CA TYR A 30 -0.89 2.10 -1.73
C TYR A 30 -1.55 3.08 -2.72
N GLY A 31 -1.37 4.39 -2.52
CA GLY A 31 -1.96 5.38 -3.41
C GLY A 31 -3.46 5.58 -3.18
N ILE A 32 -3.95 5.26 -1.98
CA ILE A 32 -5.38 5.30 -1.63
C ILE A 32 -5.75 6.53 -0.79
N ASN A 33 -4.81 7.46 -0.61
CA ASN A 33 -4.96 8.64 0.23
C ASN A 33 -5.40 8.26 1.67
N PHE A 34 -4.72 7.27 2.24
CA PHE A 34 -5.02 6.71 3.56
C PHE A 34 -5.13 7.81 4.62
N MET A 35 -6.32 7.92 5.22
CA MET A 35 -6.67 8.95 6.22
C MET A 35 -6.34 10.39 5.78
N GLY A 36 -6.40 10.67 4.48
CA GLY A 36 -6.10 12.00 3.94
C GLY A 36 -4.61 12.38 4.00
N LYS A 37 -3.72 11.47 4.41
CA LYS A 37 -2.30 11.75 4.63
C LYS A 37 -1.54 11.84 3.30
N GLY A 38 -0.68 12.84 3.19
CA GLY A 38 0.04 13.16 1.96
C GLY A 38 1.02 12.09 1.49
N TRP A 39 1.61 11.30 2.41
CA TRP A 39 2.57 10.25 2.06
C TRP A 39 1.97 9.10 1.25
N ASP A 40 0.64 8.93 1.29
CA ASP A 40 -0.09 7.93 0.51
C ASP A 40 -0.76 8.52 -0.74
N ARG A 41 -0.53 9.81 -1.04
CA ARG A 41 -0.97 10.44 -2.29
C ARG A 41 0.15 10.33 -3.33
N GLY A 42 -0.19 9.88 -4.54
CA GLY A 42 0.79 9.81 -5.65
C GLY A 42 1.94 8.86 -5.32
N SER A 43 1.60 7.68 -4.82
CA SER A 43 2.54 6.73 -4.22
C SER A 43 3.67 6.34 -5.16
N VAL A 44 4.90 6.32 -4.62
CA VAL A 44 6.14 5.89 -5.28
C VAL A 44 6.01 4.54 -6.01
N VAL A 45 5.05 3.71 -5.62
CA VAL A 45 4.83 2.36 -6.13
C VAL A 45 4.21 2.32 -7.52
N PHE A 46 3.74 3.45 -8.03
CA PHE A 46 3.34 3.58 -9.43
C PHE A 46 4.50 4.06 -10.32
N SER A 47 5.69 4.31 -9.75
CA SER A 47 6.87 4.71 -10.49
C SER A 47 7.65 3.50 -10.99
N VAL A 48 7.67 3.32 -12.31
CA VAL A 48 8.51 2.32 -12.98
C VAL A 48 10.00 2.56 -12.66
N ASP A 49 10.45 3.82 -12.64
CA ASP A 49 11.86 4.14 -12.40
C ASP A 49 12.33 3.79 -10.98
N TRP A 50 11.44 3.86 -9.99
CA TRP A 50 11.75 3.37 -8.65
C TRP A 50 11.86 1.83 -8.64
N TRP A 51 10.92 1.13 -9.29
CA TRP A 51 11.00 -0.33 -9.40
C TRP A 51 12.21 -0.81 -10.20
N ARG A 52 12.70 -0.05 -11.19
CA ARG A 52 13.96 -0.35 -11.90
C ARG A 52 15.17 -0.32 -10.97
N GLN A 53 15.19 0.58 -10.00
CA GLN A 53 16.25 0.62 -8.99
C GLN A 53 16.16 -0.59 -8.06
N CYS A 54 14.94 -0.99 -7.67
CA CYS A 54 14.72 -2.23 -6.94
C CYS A 54 15.17 -3.45 -7.74
N TYR A 55 14.88 -3.50 -9.04
CA TYR A 55 15.32 -4.57 -9.94
C TYR A 55 16.84 -4.64 -10.05
N ALA A 56 17.53 -3.50 -10.16
CA ALA A 56 18.98 -3.46 -10.20
C ALA A 56 19.64 -3.91 -8.88
N ALA A 57 18.98 -3.68 -7.74
CA ALA A 57 19.49 -4.07 -6.43
C ALA A 57 19.48 -5.59 -6.20
N VAL A 58 18.60 -6.32 -6.88
CA VAL A 58 18.43 -7.77 -6.64
C VAL A 58 19.37 -8.64 -7.47
N LYS A 59 19.73 -9.79 -6.91
CA LYS A 59 20.48 -10.84 -7.63
C LYS A 59 19.59 -11.52 -8.69
N PRO A 60 20.16 -12.10 -9.75
CA PRO A 60 19.41 -12.97 -10.66
C PRO A 60 18.69 -14.08 -9.88
N GLY A 61 17.37 -14.20 -10.08
CA GLY A 61 16.53 -15.21 -9.40
C GLY A 61 15.98 -14.80 -8.03
N ALA A 62 16.28 -13.59 -7.55
CA ALA A 62 15.69 -13.06 -6.32
C ALA A 62 14.17 -12.83 -6.47
N HIS A 63 13.47 -12.91 -5.35
CA HIS A 63 12.01 -12.74 -5.29
C HIS A 63 11.61 -11.40 -4.67
N LEU A 64 10.47 -10.88 -5.10
CA LEU A 64 9.87 -9.66 -4.60
C LEU A 64 8.43 -9.93 -4.17
N ILE A 65 8.07 -9.51 -2.97
CA ILE A 65 6.69 -9.45 -2.48
C ILE A 65 6.37 -7.98 -2.15
N ALA A 66 5.38 -7.43 -2.83
CA ALA A 66 4.86 -6.09 -2.60
C ALA A 66 3.40 -6.15 -2.15
N PHE A 67 3.08 -5.40 -1.09
CA PHE A 67 1.71 -5.27 -0.60
C PHE A 67 0.99 -4.13 -1.33
N GLY A 68 -0.33 -4.29 -1.49
CA GLY A 68 -1.16 -3.32 -2.20
C GLY A 68 -2.62 -3.38 -1.77
N ALA A 69 -3.34 -2.27 -1.97
CA ALA A 69 -4.76 -2.23 -1.69
C ALA A 69 -5.56 -2.97 -2.79
N PRO A 70 -6.71 -3.59 -2.46
CA PRO A 70 -7.57 -4.24 -3.44
C PRO A 70 -7.96 -3.35 -4.63
N ARG A 71 -8.08 -2.02 -4.43
CA ARG A 71 -8.46 -1.08 -5.49
C ARG A 71 -7.32 -0.65 -6.41
N THR A 72 -6.07 -0.75 -5.98
CA THR A 72 -4.92 -0.14 -6.69
C THR A 72 -3.79 -1.11 -6.98
N HIS A 73 -3.82 -2.34 -6.47
CA HIS A 73 -2.73 -3.33 -6.62
C HIS A 73 -2.33 -3.59 -8.08
N HIS A 74 -3.29 -3.61 -9.01
CA HIS A 74 -3.03 -3.81 -10.43
C HIS A 74 -2.06 -2.77 -11.02
N ARG A 75 -2.08 -1.51 -10.54
CA ARG A 75 -1.11 -0.48 -10.98
C ARG A 75 0.29 -0.73 -10.47
N ILE A 76 0.39 -1.33 -9.28
CA ILE A 76 1.68 -1.73 -8.70
C ILE A 76 2.25 -2.87 -9.54
N TRP A 77 1.43 -3.85 -9.93
CA TRP A 77 1.86 -4.95 -10.80
C TRP A 77 2.38 -4.46 -12.14
N SER A 78 1.64 -3.59 -12.83
CA SER A 78 2.10 -3.03 -14.11
C SER A 78 3.44 -2.31 -13.95
N ALA A 79 3.61 -1.50 -12.91
CA ALA A 79 4.87 -0.79 -12.70
C ALA A 79 6.06 -1.71 -12.34
N ILE A 80 5.81 -2.80 -11.62
CA ILE A 80 6.81 -3.84 -11.31
C ILE A 80 7.20 -4.61 -12.58
N GLU A 81 6.22 -5.00 -13.39
CA GLU A 81 6.43 -5.71 -14.66
C GLU A 81 7.19 -4.83 -15.67
N ASP A 82 6.79 -3.57 -15.84
CA ASP A 82 7.45 -2.59 -16.71
C ASP A 82 8.89 -2.26 -16.29
N ALA A 83 9.24 -2.54 -15.02
CA ALA A 83 10.60 -2.40 -14.50
C ALA A 83 11.51 -3.60 -14.80
N GLY A 84 10.94 -4.72 -15.24
CA GLY A 84 11.67 -5.93 -15.66
C GLY A 84 11.43 -7.17 -14.79
N PHE A 85 10.62 -7.08 -13.73
CA PHE A 85 10.24 -8.26 -12.96
C PHE A 85 9.19 -9.10 -13.70
N GLU A 86 9.16 -10.41 -13.41
CA GLU A 86 8.10 -11.30 -13.85
C GLU A 86 7.05 -11.44 -12.74
N ILE A 87 5.76 -11.23 -13.06
CA ILE A 87 4.67 -11.48 -12.12
C ILE A 87 4.40 -12.98 -12.03
N ARG A 88 4.80 -13.60 -10.92
CA ARG A 88 4.68 -15.04 -10.69
C ARG A 88 3.32 -15.47 -10.15
N ASP A 89 2.81 -14.74 -9.17
CA ASP A 89 1.60 -15.11 -8.45
C ASP A 89 0.98 -13.88 -7.75
N THR A 90 -0.23 -14.05 -7.23
CA THR A 90 -0.95 -13.09 -6.42
C THR A 90 -1.37 -13.71 -5.09
N LEU A 91 -0.82 -13.18 -4.01
CA LEU A 91 -1.23 -13.55 -2.65
C LEU A 91 -2.35 -12.62 -2.18
N GLN A 92 -3.48 -13.19 -1.75
CA GLN A 92 -4.61 -12.45 -1.21
C GLN A 92 -4.67 -12.57 0.31
N TRP A 93 -4.55 -11.44 1.01
CA TRP A 93 -4.71 -11.41 2.45
C TRP A 93 -6.19 -11.32 2.82
N MET A 94 -6.82 -12.48 3.00
CA MET A 94 -8.24 -12.62 3.30
C MET A 94 -8.48 -12.66 4.80
N PHE A 95 -9.37 -11.80 5.29
CA PHE A 95 -9.80 -11.78 6.69
C PHE A 95 -11.32 -11.85 6.79
N GLY A 96 -11.82 -12.73 7.66
CA GLY A 96 -13.25 -12.84 7.98
C GLY A 96 -13.72 -11.89 9.11
N SER A 97 -12.78 -11.19 9.76
CA SER A 97 -13.04 -10.28 10.87
C SER A 97 -12.16 -9.03 10.77
N GLY A 98 -12.61 -7.91 11.34
CA GLY A 98 -11.87 -6.65 11.39
C GLY A 98 -12.63 -5.46 10.80
N PHE A 99 -11.92 -4.36 10.59
CA PHE A 99 -12.51 -3.11 10.12
C PHE A 99 -12.98 -3.24 8.65
N PRO A 100 -14.22 -2.86 8.33
CA PRO A 100 -14.70 -2.81 6.96
C PRO A 100 -13.76 -1.97 6.09
N LYS A 101 -13.30 -2.52 4.97
CA LYS A 101 -12.35 -1.82 4.07
C LYS A 101 -13.01 -0.70 3.26
N ALA A 102 -14.33 -0.55 3.37
CA ALA A 102 -15.14 0.50 2.77
C ALA A 102 -16.00 1.17 3.86
N LEU A 103 -17.32 1.13 3.71
CA LEU A 103 -18.26 1.59 4.73
C LEU A 103 -18.66 0.43 5.64
N ASP A 104 -18.74 0.69 6.94
CA ASP A 104 -19.41 -0.23 7.86
C ASP A 104 -20.93 -0.14 7.61
N CYS A 105 -21.49 -1.19 7.01
CA CYS A 105 -22.92 -1.23 6.69
C CYS A 105 -23.80 -1.20 7.95
N GLY A 106 -23.36 -1.80 9.05
CA GLY A 106 -24.09 -1.76 10.32
C GLY A 106 -24.16 -0.33 10.84
N MET A 107 -23.01 0.35 10.88
CA MET A 107 -22.94 1.77 11.25
C MET A 107 -23.79 2.64 10.30
N ALA A 108 -23.77 2.38 9.00
CA ALA A 108 -24.55 3.14 8.03
C ALA A 108 -26.07 2.98 8.23
N VAL A 109 -26.51 1.74 8.47
CA VAL A 109 -27.92 1.45 8.78
C VAL A 109 -28.32 2.09 10.10
N ASP A 110 -27.48 2.02 11.12
CA ASP A 110 -27.76 2.61 12.42
C ASP A 110 -27.85 4.14 12.37
N MET A 111 -27.02 4.79 11.55
CA MET A 111 -27.11 6.23 11.29
C MET A 111 -28.44 6.59 10.59
N GLU A 112 -28.85 5.82 9.58
CA GLU A 112 -30.11 6.04 8.86
C GLU A 112 -31.33 5.85 9.76
N LEU A 113 -31.30 4.83 10.63
CA LEU A 113 -32.38 4.52 11.57
C LEU A 113 -32.33 5.39 12.85
N CYS A 114 -31.35 6.29 12.98
CA CYS A 114 -31.10 7.09 14.19
C CYS A 114 -31.01 6.25 15.48
N THR A 115 -30.56 5.00 15.38
CA THR A 115 -30.48 4.07 16.53
C THR A 115 -29.23 4.30 17.38
N LEU A 116 -28.22 5.00 16.86
CA LEU A 116 -27.00 5.37 17.60
C LEU A 116 -27.18 6.70 18.34
N SER A 117 -27.40 6.62 19.66
CA SER A 117 -27.36 7.77 20.56
C SER A 117 -25.93 7.99 21.10
N GLY A 118 -25.14 8.86 20.46
CA GLY A 118 -23.77 9.15 20.91
C GLY A 118 -23.02 10.11 19.99
N ARG A 119 -22.10 10.91 20.57
CA ARG A 119 -21.47 12.10 19.94
C ARG A 119 -20.94 11.85 18.53
N HIS A 120 -21.56 12.51 17.56
CA HIS A 120 -21.17 12.49 16.16
C HIS A 120 -20.05 13.51 15.90
N PHE A 121 -18.89 13.03 15.45
CA PHE A 121 -17.89 13.90 14.85
C PHE A 121 -18.42 14.39 13.48
N GLY A 122 -18.98 15.61 13.46
CA GLY A 122 -18.94 16.47 12.27
C GLY A 122 -20.19 16.56 11.38
N ARG A 123 -21.34 15.96 11.73
CA ARG A 123 -22.63 16.32 11.10
C ARG A 123 -23.72 16.47 12.14
N THR A 124 -24.15 17.71 12.35
CA THR A 124 -25.38 18.06 13.06
C THR A 124 -26.57 17.50 12.30
N LEU A 125 -27.45 16.78 13.00
CA LEU A 125 -28.78 16.43 12.50
C LEU A 125 -29.55 17.72 12.18
N PRO A 126 -30.37 17.75 11.11
CA PRO A 126 -31.29 18.86 10.89
C PRO A 126 -32.29 18.94 12.05
N PRO A 127 -32.66 20.15 12.50
CA PRO A 127 -33.65 20.31 13.54
C PRO A 127 -35.01 19.81 13.03
N GLU A 128 -35.73 19.17 13.96
CA GLU A 128 -37.13 18.76 13.87
C GLU A 128 -38.09 19.92 13.53
#